data_AF-A0A520AB83-F1
#
_entry.id   AF-A0A520AB83-F1
#
_cell.length_a   1.000
_cell.length_b   1.000
_cell.length_c   1.000
_cell.angle_alpha   90.00
_cell.angle_beta   90.00
_cell.angle_gamma   90.00
#
_symmetry.space_group_name_H-M   'P 1'
#
loop_
_entity.id
_entity.type
_entity.pdbx_description
1 polymer ?
#
loop_
_entity_poly.entity_id
_entity_poly.type
_entity_poly.pdbx_seq_one_letter_code
_entity_poly.pdbx_strand_id
1 'polypeptide(L)'
;VYTLQNDAKYQEMIAERTKNWESERIALMDTILMKMAICELLNFPSIPVKVTINEYLELSKDYSTPKSNSFINGILDKILGDLKKTNTIKKIGRGLIEE
;
A
#
# COMPACT_ATOMS: atom_id res chain seq x y z
N VAL A 1 10.59 4.58 -13.59
CA VAL A 1 9.40 3.85 -13.08
C VAL A 1 9.59 3.62 -11.59
N TYR A 2 9.03 4.49 -10.74
CA TYR A 2 9.32 4.53 -9.29
C TYR A 2 9.10 3.18 -8.58
N THR A 3 8.06 2.44 -8.97
CA THR A 3 7.73 1.12 -8.41
C THR A 3 8.85 0.10 -8.63
N LEU A 4 9.38 0.01 -9.85
CA LEU A 4 10.46 -0.93 -10.18
C LEU A 4 11.79 -0.56 -9.53
N GLN A 5 12.06 0.75 -9.40
CA GLN A 5 13.31 1.23 -8.78
C GLN A 5 13.39 0.90 -7.28
N ASN A 6 12.24 0.79 -6.61
CA ASN A 6 12.15 0.57 -5.17
C ASN A 6 11.55 -0.81 -4.83
N ASP A 7 11.54 -1.75 -5.78
CA ASP A 7 10.86 -3.04 -5.64
C ASP A 7 11.29 -3.79 -4.38
N ALA A 8 12.61 -3.90 -4.15
CA ALA A 8 13.17 -4.58 -2.99
C ALA A 8 12.76 -3.92 -1.67
N LYS A 9 12.76 -2.58 -1.63
CA LYS A 9 12.33 -1.81 -0.46
C LYS A 9 10.85 -2.04 -0.15
N TYR A 10 9.99 -2.00 -1.17
CA TYR A 10 8.56 -2.23 -0.98
C TYR A 10 8.26 -3.68 -0.61
N GLN A 11 9.00 -4.63 -1.17
CA GLN A 11 8.93 -6.04 -0.79
C GLN A 11 9.28 -6.24 0.68
N GLU A 12 10.34 -5.58 1.17
CA GLU A 12 10.75 -5.64 2.57
C GLU A 12 9.68 -5.06 3.50
N MET A 13 9.14 -3.88 3.18
CA MET A 13 8.05 -3.26 3.95
C MET A 13 6.81 -4.16 4.05
N ILE A 14 6.44 -4.83 2.95
CA ILE A 14 5.34 -5.80 2.94
C ILE A 14 5.70 -7.01 3.80
N ALA A 15 6.88 -7.60 3.60
CA ALA A 15 7.34 -8.79 4.30
C ALA A 15 7.38 -8.61 5.82
N GLU A 16 7.78 -7.44 6.32
CA GLU A 16 7.75 -7.11 7.75
C GLU A 16 6.35 -7.14 8.36
N ARG A 17 5.33 -6.85 7.57
CA ARG A 17 3.93 -6.77 8.01
C ARG A 17 3.11 -8.02 7.72
N THR A 18 3.67 -8.95 6.93
CA THR A 18 3.06 -10.25 6.61
C THR A 18 3.66 -11.42 7.39
N LYS A 19 4.63 -11.22 8.30
CA LYS A 19 5.29 -12.31 9.07
C LYS A 19 4.32 -13.23 9.83
N ASN A 20 3.20 -12.69 10.30
CA ASN A 20 2.17 -13.43 11.03
C ASN A 20 1.00 -13.88 10.15
N TRP A 21 0.99 -13.52 8.87
CA TRP A 21 0.00 -14.02 7.92
C TRP A 21 0.49 -15.38 7.44
N GLU A 22 0.06 -16.40 8.18
CA GLU A 22 0.47 -17.79 8.04
C GLU A 22 0.49 -18.26 6.58
N SER A 23 1.68 -18.66 6.09
CA SER A 23 1.94 -19.75 5.13
C SER A 23 1.24 -19.81 3.77
N GLU A 24 0.23 -18.99 3.46
CA GLU A 24 -0.39 -18.91 2.14
C GLU A 24 0.52 -18.07 1.23
N ARG A 25 0.82 -18.60 0.03
CA ARG A 25 1.47 -17.79 -1.01
C ARG A 25 0.60 -16.57 -1.24
N ILE A 26 1.08 -15.41 -0.81
CA ILE A 26 0.47 -14.12 -1.16
C ILE A 26 0.33 -14.12 -2.68
N ALA A 27 -0.87 -13.83 -3.18
CA ALA A 27 -1.09 -13.76 -4.60
C ALA A 27 -0.10 -12.75 -5.20
N LEU A 28 0.52 -13.10 -6.32
CA LEU A 28 1.44 -12.20 -7.01
C LEU A 28 0.76 -10.85 -7.28
N MET A 29 -0.52 -10.89 -7.64
CA MET A 29 -1.33 -9.70 -7.85
C MET A 29 -1.42 -8.81 -6.59
N ASP A 30 -1.66 -9.39 -5.41
CA ASP A 30 -1.73 -8.62 -4.16
C ASP A 30 -0.41 -7.92 -3.85
N THR A 31 0.70 -8.61 -4.10
CA THR A 31 2.04 -8.04 -3.93
C THR A 31 2.26 -6.86 -4.87
N ILE A 32 1.87 -6.99 -6.14
CA ILE A 32 1.98 -5.92 -7.13
C ILE A 32 1.10 -4.72 -6.75
N LEU A 33 -0.16 -4.96 -6.35
CA LEU A 33 -1.08 -3.91 -5.91
C LEU A 33 -0.54 -3.16 -4.68
N MET A 34 -0.05 -3.88 -3.68
CA MET A 34 0.55 -3.26 -2.49
C MET A 34 1.80 -2.45 -2.84
N LYS A 35 2.68 -2.94 -3.72
CA LYS A 35 3.88 -2.20 -4.17
C LYS A 35 3.49 -0.90 -4.88
N MET A 36 2.47 -0.94 -5.75
CA MET A 36 1.97 0.26 -6.43
C MET A 36 1.35 1.25 -5.46
N ALA A 37 0.55 0.78 -4.49
CA ALA A 37 -0.02 1.62 -3.44
C ALA A 37 1.07 2.31 -2.60
N ILE A 38 2.08 1.57 -2.13
CA ILE A 38 3.21 2.13 -1.37
C ILE A 38 3.97 3.16 -2.21
N CYS A 39 4.22 2.87 -3.48
CA CYS A 39 4.85 3.81 -4.40
C CYS A 39 4.06 5.11 -4.52
N GLU A 40 2.73 5.02 -4.65
CA GLU A 40 1.87 6.19 -4.77
C GLU A 40 1.82 7.02 -3.48
N LEU A 41 1.73 6.36 -2.32
CA LEU A 41 1.78 7.01 -1.02
C LEU A 41 3.05 7.84 -0.82
N LEU A 42 4.19 7.33 -1.27
CA LEU A 42 5.51 7.93 -1.04
C LEU A 42 5.91 8.99 -2.06
N ASN A 43 5.56 8.79 -3.33
CA ASN A 43 6.11 9.60 -4.42
C ASN A 43 5.10 10.57 -5.05
N PHE A 44 3.81 10.44 -4.73
CA PHE A 44 2.74 11.22 -5.36
C PHE A 44 2.07 12.11 -4.32
N PRO A 45 2.59 13.33 -4.10
CA PRO A 45 2.13 14.19 -3.02
C PRO A 45 0.74 14.77 -3.30
N SER A 46 0.31 14.86 -4.56
CA SER A 46 -0.99 15.41 -4.96
C SER A 46 -2.17 14.44 -4.81
N ILE A 47 -1.93 13.16 -4.47
CA ILE A 47 -2.98 12.15 -4.35
C ILE A 47 -3.28 11.90 -2.86
N PRO A 48 -4.52 12.10 -2.39
CA PRO A 48 -4.87 11.83 -0.99
C PRO A 48 -4.62 10.37 -0.61
N VAL A 49 -4.18 10.13 0.63
CA VAL A 49 -3.92 8.78 1.17
C VAL A 49 -5.16 7.88 1.01
N LYS A 50 -6.33 8.38 1.43
CA LYS A 50 -7.59 7.64 1.35
C LYS A 50 -7.96 7.24 -0.09
N VAL A 51 -7.69 8.12 -1.06
CA VAL A 51 -7.95 7.81 -2.47
C VAL A 51 -7.03 6.69 -2.93
N THR A 52 -5.73 6.81 -2.69
CA THR A 52 -4.76 5.74 -2.99
C THR A 52 -5.24 4.40 -2.43
N ILE A 53 -5.55 4.32 -1.13
CA ILE A 53 -6.01 3.06 -0.51
C ILE A 53 -7.27 2.53 -1.19
N ASN A 54 -8.31 3.35 -1.35
CA ASN A 54 -9.57 2.93 -1.94
C ASN A 54 -9.41 2.38 -3.36
N GLU A 55 -8.64 3.04 -4.22
CA GLU A 55 -8.45 2.60 -5.61
C GLU A 55 -7.77 1.23 -5.69
N TYR A 56 -6.73 0.98 -4.89
CA TYR A 56 -6.07 -0.35 -4.87
C TYR A 56 -6.94 -1.44 -4.23
N LEU A 57 -7.84 -1.07 -3.31
CA LEU A 57 -8.84 -1.98 -2.76
C LEU A 57 -9.90 -2.36 -3.79
N GLU A 58 -10.40 -1.42 -4.60
CA GLU A 58 -11.31 -1.73 -5.70
C GLU A 58 -10.62 -2.60 -6.75
N LEU A 59 -9.41 -2.26 -7.18
CA LEU A 59 -8.63 -3.09 -8.12
C LEU A 59 -8.43 -4.52 -7.61
N SER A 60 -8.24 -4.72 -6.31
CA SER A 60 -8.07 -6.07 -5.75
C SER A 60 -9.31 -6.96 -5.91
N LYS A 61 -10.51 -6.37 -5.94
CA LYS A 61 -11.76 -7.11 -6.15
C LYS A 61 -11.87 -7.63 -7.57
N ASP A 62 -11.40 -6.84 -8.53
CA ASP A 62 -11.51 -7.16 -9.96
C ASP A 62 -10.40 -8.11 -10.44
N TYR A 63 -9.19 -7.99 -9.88
CA TYR A 63 -8.00 -8.64 -10.43
C TYR A 63 -7.36 -9.70 -9.53
N SER A 64 -7.81 -9.86 -8.29
CA SER A 64 -7.18 -10.80 -7.34
C SER A 64 -8.18 -11.77 -6.73
N THR A 65 -7.94 -12.25 -5.51
CA THR A 65 -8.78 -13.23 -4.84
C THR A 65 -9.92 -12.56 -4.05
N PRO A 66 -11.02 -13.28 -3.74
CA PRO A 66 -12.10 -12.72 -2.92
C PRO A 66 -11.68 -12.21 -1.53
N LYS A 67 -10.55 -12.72 -1.00
CA LYS A 67 -10.00 -12.29 0.31
C LYS A 67 -8.99 -11.15 0.19
N SER A 68 -8.59 -10.77 -1.03
CA SER A 68 -7.50 -9.82 -1.26
C SER A 68 -7.83 -8.41 -0.80
N ASN A 69 -9.10 -7.99 -0.89
CA ASN A 69 -9.52 -6.66 -0.44
C ASN A 69 -9.24 -6.43 1.06
N SER A 70 -9.71 -7.33 1.92
CA SER A 70 -9.49 -7.21 3.37
C SER A 70 -8.03 -7.43 3.75
N PHE A 71 -7.33 -8.34 3.05
CA PHE A 71 -5.91 -8.59 3.23
C PHE A 71 -5.06 -7.35 2.92
N ILE A 72 -5.21 -6.78 1.72
CA ILE A 72 -4.48 -5.58 1.29
C ILE A 72 -4.78 -4.41 2.22
N ASN A 73 -6.05 -4.21 2.60
CA ASN A 73 -6.41 -3.14 3.55
C ASN A 73 -5.64 -3.29 4.87
N GLY A 74 -5.65 -4.48 5.46
CA GLY A 74 -4.97 -4.75 6.73
C GLY A 74 -3.45 -4.57 6.68
N ILE A 75 -2.81 -4.84 5.54
CA ILE A 75 -1.36 -4.62 5.36
C ILE A 75 -1.05 -3.13 5.12
N LEU A 76 -1.80 -2.49 4.22
CA LEU A 76 -1.59 -1.08 3.90
C LEU A 76 -1.86 -0.16 5.11
N ASP A 77 -2.84 -0.48 5.96
CA ASP A 77 -3.10 0.27 7.20
C ASP A 77 -1.90 0.24 8.15
N LYS A 78 -1.25 -0.93 8.31
CA LYS A 78 -0.04 -1.07 9.14
C LYS A 78 1.11 -0.26 8.57
N ILE A 79 1.35 -0.40 7.26
CA ILE A 79 2.41 0.34 6.57
C ILE A 79 2.17 1.85 6.66
N LEU A 80 0.93 2.29 6.45
CA LEU A 80 0.54 3.69 6.59
C LEU A 80 0.83 4.22 8.00
N GLY A 81 0.55 3.43 9.03
CA GLY A 81 0.89 3.75 10.41
C GLY A 81 2.40 4.00 10.60
N ASP A 82 3.25 3.19 9.99
CA ASP A 82 4.72 3.36 10.06
C ASP A 82 5.20 4.58 9.28
N LEU A 83 4.63 4.80 8.09
CA LEU A 83 4.95 5.94 7.25
C LEU A 83 4.54 7.27 7.90
N LYS A 84 3.41 7.29 8.62
CA LYS A 84 2.99 8.44 9.45
C LYS A 84 3.95 8.67 10.62
N LYS A 85 4.35 7.62 11.35
CA LYS A 85 5.32 7.73 12.46
C LYS A 85 6.69 8.27 12.04
N THR A 86 7.14 7.90 10.85
CA THR A 86 8.43 8.34 10.28
C THR A 86 8.35 9.68 9.55
N ASN A 87 7.15 10.29 9.48
CA ASN A 87 6.87 11.52 8.74
C ASN A 87 7.31 11.47 7.26
N THR A 88 7.20 10.27 6.65
CA THR A 88 7.67 10.01 5.29
C THR A 88 6.63 10.41 4.24
N ILE A 89 5.34 10.39 4.60
CA ILE A 89 4.26 10.81 3.70
C ILE A 89 4.13 12.33 3.74
N LYS A 90 4.37 12.97 2.60
CA LYS A 90 4.19 14.41 2.41
C LYS A 90 3.15 14.63 1.33
N LYS A 91 1.89 14.83 1.72
CA LYS A 91 0.80 15.17 0.79
C LYS A 91 0.66 16.68 0.68
N ILE A 92 0.41 17.20 -0.53
CA ILE A 92 0.31 18.63 -0.84
C ILE A 92 -1.00 18.91 -1.58
N GLY A 93 -1.86 19.75 -1.01
CA GLY A 93 -3.16 20.11 -1.62
C GLY A 93 -4.25 20.37 -0.58
N ARG A 94 -5.27 21.13 -0.98
CA ARG A 94 -6.43 21.42 -0.12
C ARG A 94 -7.18 20.10 0.20
N GLY A 95 -7.39 19.81 1.48
CA GLY A 95 -8.07 18.59 1.94
C GLY A 95 -7.22 17.32 1.94
N LEU A 96 -5.89 17.42 1.74
CA LEU A 96 -4.97 16.27 1.74
C LEU A 96 -4.26 16.03 3.09
N ILE A 97 -4.46 16.95 4.04
CA ILE A 97 -4.00 16.80 5.42
C ILE A 97 -5.21 16.23 6.16
N GLU A 98 -5.14 14.94 6.52
CA GLU A 98 -6.04 14.39 7.52
C GLU A 98 -5.70 15.12 8.83
N GLU A 99 -6.66 15.91 9.35
CA GLU A 99 -6.60 16.49 10.71
C GLU A 99 -6.38 15.41 11.77
#